data_AF-A0A4D4LCZ6-F1
#
_entry.id   AF-A0A4D4LCZ6-F1
#
_cell.length_a   1.000
_cell.length_b   1.000
_cell.length_c   1.000
_cell.angle_alpha   90.00
_cell.angle_beta   90.00
_cell.angle_gamma   90.00
#
_symmetry.space_group_name_H-M   'P 1'
#
loop_
_entity.id
_entity.type
_entity.pdbx_description
1 polymer ?
#
loop_
_entity_poly.entity_id
_entity_poly.type
_entity_poly.pdbx_seq_one_letter_code
_entity_poly.pdbx_strand_id
1 'polypeptide(L)'
;MDYATLTSLNPSEFEDAAGGYRTVGDMAGQVKDDLEQQIAAGMRETLKGEAVDAAVVQLRKLATNFHYTQVECALIITALNSLAYELRAAKDKLDAAVADAEAEKFTVGADGSVSYPAGGDKVDGKVPEGGTVTGSAKGRPTNQPIDPTGDANDAAGALERQAANIHPNPNFGRAVAIANRIAQAVYDATQADEKWAPQLRKLKADDDLVVAAEDWADVQKDATGVRQGAKDYLGEIKHPPKHGSPEDNAKWWKGLSTQEKATYAAMYPDSLGTLNGIPADVRDEANRVLLAEKHGEYSMQLQAIPKEPNKYVDIRDAVPGNAYSGDWVAWDKKYGDKVRGLKAALKGMESIQDRFDRTGQVDPKHPEEKPLPKAYLLGFDTKGHGHAIVANGNPDKADHTAVYVPGTTSSLEKIGGDVGRMEKLWRASDGIAQGQNVSTITWLGYDAPQSVVTDAPKSSYADDGGPN
;
A
#
# COMPACT_ATOMS: atom_id res chain seq x y z
N MET A 1 -19.58 12.07 18.10
CA MET A 1 -20.26 13.07 17.24
C MET A 1 -21.68 13.27 17.76
N ASP A 2 -22.27 14.47 17.66
CA ASP A 2 -23.68 14.70 17.99
C ASP A 2 -24.53 14.98 16.72
N TYR A 3 -25.86 15.03 16.87
CA TYR A 3 -26.80 15.27 15.76
C TYR A 3 -26.49 16.59 15.02
N ALA A 4 -26.24 17.68 15.75
CA ALA A 4 -25.96 18.98 15.16
C ALA A 4 -24.66 18.97 14.32
N THR A 5 -23.63 18.27 14.81
CA THR A 5 -22.37 18.07 14.10
C THR A 5 -22.59 17.28 12.82
N LEU A 6 -23.28 16.13 12.87
CA LEU A 6 -23.51 15.32 11.66
C LEU A 6 -24.41 16.05 10.63
N THR A 7 -25.37 16.83 11.11
CA THR A 7 -26.25 17.64 10.24
C THR A 7 -25.44 18.67 9.46
N SER A 8 -24.52 19.37 10.12
CA SER A 8 -23.67 20.40 9.53
C SER A 8 -22.45 19.87 8.78
N LEU A 9 -22.06 18.60 9.03
CA LEU A 9 -20.92 17.96 8.39
C LEU A 9 -21.08 17.90 6.87
N ASN A 10 -20.04 18.31 6.16
CA ASN A 10 -19.93 18.12 4.72
C ASN A 10 -18.81 17.11 4.40
N PRO A 11 -19.15 15.84 4.08
CA PRO A 11 -18.15 14.83 3.74
C PRO A 11 -17.26 15.20 2.54
N SER A 12 -17.69 16.09 1.64
CA SER A 12 -16.89 16.49 0.48
C SER A 12 -15.61 17.24 0.87
N GLU A 13 -15.57 17.91 2.03
CA GLU A 13 -14.38 18.64 2.49
C GLU A 13 -13.17 17.71 2.65
N PHE A 14 -13.40 16.45 3.04
CA PHE A 14 -12.34 15.45 3.14
C PHE A 14 -11.87 14.95 1.77
N GLU A 15 -12.77 14.87 0.79
CA GLU A 15 -12.41 14.53 -0.60
C GLU A 15 -11.65 15.66 -1.28
N ASP A 16 -12.03 16.91 -1.01
CA ASP A 16 -11.33 18.11 -1.46
C ASP A 16 -9.92 18.16 -0.86
N ALA A 17 -9.78 17.87 0.43
CA ALA A 17 -8.48 17.71 1.08
C ALA A 17 -7.66 16.58 0.44
N ALA A 18 -8.27 15.43 0.14
CA ALA A 18 -7.62 14.35 -0.59
C ALA A 18 -7.19 14.80 -2.01
N GLY A 19 -7.96 15.67 -2.67
CA GLY A 19 -7.56 16.30 -3.93
C GLY A 19 -6.31 17.19 -3.81
N GLY A 20 -6.19 17.93 -2.70
CA GLY A 20 -4.99 18.69 -2.36
C GLY A 20 -3.75 17.80 -2.21
N TYR A 21 -3.85 16.74 -1.41
CA TYR A 21 -2.76 15.77 -1.25
C TYR A 21 -2.43 15.04 -2.55
N ARG A 22 -3.41 14.77 -3.42
CA ARG A 22 -3.17 14.21 -4.76
C ARG A 22 -2.30 15.14 -5.59
N THR A 23 -2.60 16.44 -5.58
CA THR A 23 -1.80 17.43 -6.31
C THR A 23 -0.35 17.42 -5.82
N VAL A 24 -0.13 17.38 -4.51
CA VAL A 24 1.23 17.30 -3.92
C VAL A 24 1.93 16.00 -4.30
N GLY A 25 1.24 14.86 -4.20
CA GLY A 25 1.79 13.55 -4.55
C GLY A 25 2.16 13.45 -6.03
N ASP A 26 1.30 13.93 -6.93
CA ASP A 26 1.54 13.95 -8.37
C ASP A 26 2.75 14.85 -8.71
N MET A 27 2.86 16.02 -8.08
CA MET A 27 4.03 16.90 -8.22
C MET A 27 5.30 16.22 -7.72
N ALA A 28 5.24 15.55 -6.57
CA ALA A 28 6.39 14.85 -6.01
C ALA A 28 6.85 13.71 -6.93
N GLY A 29 5.91 12.91 -7.45
CA GLY A 29 6.22 11.86 -8.43
C GLY A 29 6.86 12.41 -9.71
N GLN A 30 6.34 13.52 -10.24
CA GLN A 30 6.93 14.19 -11.41
C GLN A 30 8.35 14.70 -11.13
N VAL A 31 8.57 15.36 -9.99
CA VAL A 31 9.89 15.89 -9.63
C VAL A 31 10.90 14.75 -9.40
N LYS A 32 10.49 13.65 -8.75
CA LYS A 32 11.31 12.43 -8.62
C LYS A 32 11.77 11.95 -10.00
N ASP A 33 10.83 11.81 -10.92
CA ASP A 33 11.12 11.32 -12.27
C ASP A 33 12.02 12.27 -13.05
N ASP A 34 11.80 13.58 -12.97
CA ASP A 34 12.64 14.59 -13.64
C ASP A 34 14.07 14.61 -13.07
N LEU A 35 14.21 14.47 -11.74
CA LEU A 35 15.51 14.39 -11.08
C LEU A 35 16.29 13.15 -11.55
N GLU A 36 15.65 11.98 -11.56
CA GLU A 36 16.31 10.72 -11.95
C GLU A 36 16.60 10.64 -13.45
N GLN A 37 15.62 11.00 -14.29
CA GLN A 37 15.61 10.65 -15.71
C GLN A 37 16.11 11.78 -16.61
N GLN A 38 16.02 13.04 -16.17
CA GLN A 38 16.41 14.19 -16.98
C GLN A 38 17.63 14.92 -16.40
N ILE A 39 17.54 15.34 -15.13
CA ILE A 39 18.57 16.19 -14.52
C ILE A 39 19.84 15.37 -14.23
N ALA A 40 19.72 14.29 -13.45
CA ALA A 40 20.86 13.44 -13.14
C ALA A 40 21.46 12.78 -14.39
N ALA A 41 20.60 12.33 -15.30
CA ALA A 41 21.02 11.73 -16.57
C ALA A 41 21.76 12.73 -17.46
N GLY A 42 21.20 13.93 -17.69
CA GLY A 42 21.82 14.95 -18.53
C GLY A 42 23.12 15.50 -17.93
N MET A 43 23.21 15.61 -16.59
CA MET A 43 24.46 15.97 -15.92
C MET A 43 25.56 14.95 -16.18
N ARG A 44 25.25 13.64 -16.18
CA ARG A 44 26.21 12.58 -16.48
C ARG A 44 26.63 12.52 -17.93
N GLU A 45 25.72 12.84 -18.83
CA GLU A 45 26.01 12.87 -20.25
C GLU A 45 27.01 13.99 -20.59
N THR A 46 26.90 15.14 -19.93
CA THR A 46 27.62 16.37 -20.30
C THR A 46 28.82 16.69 -19.41
N LEU A 47 28.85 16.25 -18.15
CA LEU A 47 29.87 16.60 -17.17
C LEU A 47 30.66 15.37 -16.69
N LYS A 48 31.90 15.60 -16.23
CA LYS A 48 32.79 14.55 -15.70
C LYS A 48 33.56 15.05 -14.48
N GLY A 49 33.82 14.15 -13.53
CA GLY A 49 34.65 14.40 -12.34
C GLY A 49 33.90 14.30 -11.01
N GLU A 50 34.66 14.33 -9.91
CA GLU A 50 34.14 14.06 -8.57
C GLU A 50 33.00 15.01 -8.15
N ALA A 51 33.00 16.25 -8.66
CA ALA A 51 31.96 17.23 -8.36
C ALA A 51 30.60 16.84 -8.95
N VAL A 52 30.55 16.34 -10.20
CA VAL A 52 29.28 15.85 -10.78
C VAL A 52 28.83 14.58 -10.08
N ASP A 53 29.75 13.68 -9.73
CA ASP A 53 29.42 12.45 -8.99
C ASP A 53 28.78 12.78 -7.64
N ALA A 54 29.37 13.71 -6.89
CA ALA A 54 28.82 14.18 -5.62
C ALA A 54 27.45 14.88 -5.79
N ALA A 55 27.29 15.71 -6.83
CA ALA A 55 26.03 16.39 -7.11
C ALA A 55 24.91 15.39 -7.42
N VAL A 56 25.19 14.37 -8.25
CA VAL A 56 24.17 13.37 -8.57
C VAL A 56 23.80 12.52 -7.36
N VAL A 57 24.75 12.23 -6.45
CA VAL A 57 24.41 11.58 -5.17
C VAL A 57 23.40 12.41 -4.37
N GLN A 58 23.52 13.75 -4.35
CA GLN A 58 22.53 14.60 -3.67
C GLN A 58 21.19 14.64 -4.40
N LEU A 59 21.18 14.68 -5.74
CA LEU A 59 19.94 14.63 -6.53
C LEU A 59 19.18 13.33 -6.32
N ARG A 60 19.88 12.19 -6.19
CA ARG A 60 19.27 10.90 -5.88
C ARG A 60 18.60 10.89 -4.50
N LYS A 61 19.27 11.44 -3.47
CA LYS A 61 18.66 11.61 -2.14
C LYS A 61 17.41 12.48 -2.20
N LEU A 62 17.45 13.57 -2.98
CA LEU A 62 16.28 14.41 -3.19
C LEU A 62 15.14 13.66 -3.90
N ALA A 63 15.46 12.82 -4.89
CA ALA A 63 14.48 11.95 -5.54
C ALA A 63 13.85 10.95 -4.55
N THR A 64 14.65 10.38 -3.63
CA THR A 64 14.14 9.54 -2.54
C THR A 64 13.15 10.29 -1.66
N ASN A 65 13.43 11.55 -1.29
CA ASN A 65 12.52 12.38 -0.49
C ASN A 65 11.19 12.63 -1.21
N PHE A 66 11.24 12.89 -2.52
CA PHE A 66 10.02 13.07 -3.32
C PHE A 66 9.25 11.76 -3.52
N HIS A 67 9.93 10.63 -3.67
CA HIS A 67 9.29 9.32 -3.71
C HIS A 67 8.56 9.01 -2.39
N TYR A 68 9.21 9.25 -1.26
CA TYR A 68 8.59 9.11 0.06
C TYR A 68 7.36 10.02 0.20
N THR A 69 7.47 11.29 -0.19
CA THR A 69 6.35 12.25 -0.18
C THR A 69 5.18 11.76 -1.02
N GLN A 70 5.45 11.22 -2.21
CA GLN A 70 4.43 10.67 -3.11
C GLN A 70 3.69 9.50 -2.45
N VAL A 71 4.41 8.58 -1.79
CA VAL A 71 3.83 7.40 -1.13
C VAL A 71 2.99 7.81 0.08
N GLU A 72 3.49 8.68 0.95
CA GLU A 72 2.76 9.19 2.11
C GLU A 72 1.49 9.93 1.71
N CYS A 73 1.56 10.78 0.67
CA CYS A 73 0.37 11.44 0.13
C CYS A 73 -0.68 10.41 -0.32
N ALA A 74 -0.26 9.30 -0.93
CA ALA A 74 -1.18 8.25 -1.37
C ALA A 74 -1.89 7.53 -0.19
N LEU A 75 -1.20 7.36 0.95
CA LEU A 75 -1.80 6.85 2.19
C LEU A 75 -2.84 7.83 2.74
N ILE A 76 -2.49 9.12 2.82
CA ILE A 76 -3.38 10.18 3.30
C ILE A 76 -4.63 10.29 2.41
N ILE A 77 -4.46 10.27 1.09
CA ILE A 77 -5.57 10.30 0.12
C ILE A 77 -6.52 9.13 0.37
N THR A 78 -6.00 7.93 0.57
CA THR A 78 -6.83 6.74 0.80
C THR A 78 -7.58 6.84 2.13
N ALA A 79 -6.91 7.28 3.19
CA ALA A 79 -7.53 7.47 4.51
C ALA A 79 -8.64 8.53 4.49
N LEU A 80 -8.41 9.68 3.85
CA LEU A 80 -9.40 10.76 3.72
C LEU A 80 -10.61 10.35 2.89
N ASN A 81 -10.41 9.67 1.75
CA ASN A 81 -11.53 9.18 0.94
C ASN A 81 -12.33 8.10 1.67
N SER A 82 -11.66 7.25 2.45
CA SER A 82 -12.35 6.21 3.24
C SER A 82 -13.16 6.82 4.39
N LEU A 83 -12.62 7.85 5.06
CA LEU A 83 -13.36 8.64 6.05
C LEU A 83 -14.58 9.32 5.41
N ALA A 84 -14.40 9.97 4.26
CA ALA A 84 -15.50 10.61 3.53
C ALA A 84 -16.59 9.60 3.13
N TYR A 85 -16.19 8.41 2.66
CA TYR A 85 -17.08 7.32 2.31
C TYR A 85 -17.97 6.90 3.49
N GLU A 86 -17.38 6.65 4.67
CA GLU A 86 -18.12 6.24 5.86
C GLU A 86 -19.01 7.35 6.42
N LEU A 87 -18.51 8.60 6.46
CA LEU A 87 -19.28 9.76 6.92
C LEU A 87 -20.45 10.08 5.98
N ARG A 88 -20.27 9.91 4.67
CA ARG A 88 -21.35 10.08 3.69
C ARG A 88 -22.43 9.04 3.91
N ALA A 89 -22.08 7.77 4.07
CA ALA A 89 -23.06 6.73 4.35
C ALA A 89 -23.86 6.99 5.63
N ALA A 90 -23.22 7.54 6.67
CA ALA A 90 -23.91 7.96 7.90
C ALA A 90 -24.81 9.18 7.67
N LYS A 91 -24.34 10.17 6.91
CA LYS A 91 -25.12 11.37 6.56
C LYS A 91 -26.35 11.03 5.72
N ASP A 92 -26.23 10.16 4.72
CA ASP A 92 -27.35 9.72 3.89
C ASP A 92 -28.43 9.02 4.73
N LYS A 93 -28.03 8.22 5.73
CA LYS A 93 -28.97 7.60 6.69
C LYS A 93 -29.68 8.65 7.55
N LEU A 94 -28.96 9.68 8.00
CA LEU A 94 -29.53 10.77 8.77
C LEU A 94 -30.57 11.53 7.94
N ASP A 95 -30.17 11.98 6.74
CA ASP A 95 -31.00 12.79 5.85
C ASP A 95 -32.27 12.02 5.45
N ALA A 96 -32.16 10.71 5.18
CA ALA A 96 -33.32 9.86 4.93
C ALA A 96 -34.24 9.73 6.15
N ALA A 97 -33.71 9.61 7.37
CA ALA A 97 -34.52 9.52 8.57
C ALA A 97 -35.24 10.85 8.89
N VAL A 98 -34.58 11.99 8.66
CA VAL A 98 -35.18 13.32 8.80
C VAL A 98 -36.30 13.52 7.78
N ALA A 99 -36.06 13.16 6.51
CA ALA A 99 -37.08 13.23 5.45
C ALA A 99 -38.32 12.36 5.77
N ASP A 100 -38.13 11.17 6.33
CA ASP A 100 -39.22 10.31 6.76
C ASP A 100 -40.02 10.91 7.94
N ALA A 101 -39.34 11.59 8.87
CA ALA A 101 -40.00 12.33 9.95
C ALA A 101 -40.88 13.46 9.39
N GLU A 102 -40.36 14.23 8.44
CA GLU A 102 -41.11 15.30 7.77
C GLU A 102 -42.34 14.76 7.01
N ALA A 103 -42.18 13.65 6.29
CA ALA A 103 -43.27 12.98 5.57
C ALA A 103 -44.40 12.52 6.52
N GLU A 104 -44.03 12.08 7.73
CA GLU A 104 -44.95 11.68 8.79
C GLU A 104 -45.52 12.87 9.60
N LYS A 105 -45.11 14.11 9.27
CA LYS A 105 -45.44 15.35 10.00
C LYS A 105 -44.95 15.32 11.46
N PHE A 106 -43.85 14.63 11.70
CA PHE A 106 -43.12 14.66 12.95
C PHE A 106 -42.10 15.79 12.93
N THR A 107 -41.58 16.16 14.09
CA THR A 107 -40.55 17.20 14.23
C THR A 107 -39.30 16.59 14.83
N VAL A 108 -38.16 16.79 14.18
CA VAL A 108 -36.86 16.37 14.73
C VAL A 108 -36.30 17.51 15.59
N GLY A 109 -35.98 17.21 16.85
CA GLY A 109 -35.37 18.13 17.80
C GLY A 109 -33.87 18.35 17.53
N ALA A 110 -33.29 19.38 18.15
CA ALA A 110 -31.88 19.72 18.00
C ALA A 110 -30.91 18.65 18.54
N ASP A 111 -31.41 17.72 19.35
CA ASP A 111 -30.70 16.56 19.90
C ASP A 111 -30.95 15.28 19.08
N GLY A 112 -31.71 15.36 17.98
CA GLY A 112 -32.12 14.21 17.18
C GLY A 112 -33.33 13.43 17.73
N SER A 113 -33.98 13.93 18.80
CA SER A 113 -35.26 13.37 19.27
C SER A 113 -36.39 13.61 18.26
N VAL A 114 -37.43 12.79 18.27
CA VAL A 114 -38.56 12.87 17.33
C VAL A 114 -39.85 13.13 18.09
N SER A 115 -40.45 14.30 17.85
CA SER A 115 -41.76 14.67 18.36
C SER A 115 -42.86 14.27 17.38
N TYR A 116 -43.91 13.63 17.88
CA TYR A 116 -45.07 13.18 17.11
C TYR A 116 -46.38 13.77 17.64
N PRO A 117 -47.38 14.04 16.78
CA PRO A 117 -48.63 14.65 17.20
C PRO A 117 -49.57 13.64 17.88
N ALA A 118 -50.58 14.17 18.56
CA ALA A 118 -51.74 13.40 19.03
C ALA A 118 -52.43 12.68 17.86
N GLY A 119 -52.94 11.47 18.08
CA GLY A 119 -53.58 10.69 17.03
C GLY A 119 -54.12 9.34 17.49
N GLY A 120 -54.88 8.68 16.61
CA GLY A 120 -55.52 7.39 16.88
C GLY A 120 -56.96 7.49 17.40
N ASP A 121 -57.54 6.34 17.70
CA ASP A 121 -58.87 6.23 18.28
C ASP A 121 -58.90 6.75 19.72
N LYS A 122 -60.07 7.25 20.16
CA LYS A 122 -60.21 7.78 21.52
C LYS A 122 -60.05 6.66 22.55
N VAL A 123 -59.16 6.88 23.51
CA VAL A 123 -59.02 6.07 24.71
C VAL A 123 -59.55 6.89 25.87
N ASP A 124 -60.48 6.33 26.66
CA ASP A 124 -61.16 7.05 27.76
C ASP A 124 -61.77 8.40 27.36
N GLY A 125 -62.28 8.49 26.12
CA GLY A 125 -62.96 9.67 25.59
C GLY A 125 -62.04 10.79 25.07
N LYS A 126 -60.72 10.62 25.15
CA LYS A 126 -59.72 11.58 24.64
C LYS A 126 -58.86 10.97 23.53
N VAL A 127 -58.42 11.78 22.57
CA VAL A 127 -57.43 11.35 21.58
C VAL A 127 -56.09 11.18 22.30
N PRO A 128 -55.37 10.05 22.11
CA PRO A 128 -54.06 9.84 22.69
C PRO A 128 -53.12 11.01 22.39
N GLU A 129 -52.44 11.52 23.42
CA GLU A 129 -51.57 12.68 23.32
C GLU A 129 -50.35 12.40 22.42
N GLY A 130 -49.81 13.48 21.84
CA GLY A 130 -48.51 13.44 21.19
C GLY A 130 -47.39 13.26 22.21
N GLY A 131 -46.17 13.12 21.72
CA GLY A 131 -45.02 12.92 22.60
C GLY A 131 -43.71 13.17 21.87
N THR A 132 -42.60 12.94 22.58
CA THR A 132 -41.25 13.00 22.02
C THR A 132 -40.50 11.76 22.44
N VAL A 133 -39.76 11.17 21.51
CA VAL A 133 -38.93 9.98 21.77
C VAL A 133 -37.49 10.25 21.38
N THR A 134 -36.56 9.71 22.18
CA THR A 134 -35.14 9.72 21.89
C THR A 134 -34.74 8.33 21.43
N GLY A 135 -34.00 8.25 20.33
CA GLY A 135 -33.56 6.99 19.77
C GLY A 135 -32.36 6.41 20.49
N SER A 136 -32.13 5.11 20.27
CA SER A 136 -30.93 4.40 20.69
C SER A 136 -30.29 3.72 19.49
N ALA A 137 -28.97 3.84 19.38
CA ALA A 137 -28.20 3.12 18.37
C ALA A 137 -27.95 1.67 18.81
N LYS A 138 -27.90 0.77 17.84
CA LYS A 138 -27.45 -0.60 18.04
C LYS A 138 -25.94 -0.65 17.90
N GLY A 139 -25.28 -1.27 18.88
CA GLY A 139 -23.83 -1.51 18.81
C GLY A 139 -23.49 -2.51 17.70
N ARG A 140 -22.25 -2.49 17.19
CA ARG A 140 -21.83 -3.44 16.16
C ARG A 140 -21.77 -4.87 16.74
N PRO A 141 -22.54 -5.84 16.21
CA PRO A 141 -22.46 -7.22 16.65
C PRO A 141 -21.08 -7.81 16.33
N THR A 142 -20.59 -8.68 17.20
CA THR A 142 -19.29 -9.35 17.03
C THR A 142 -19.39 -10.57 16.11
N ASN A 143 -20.60 -11.07 15.85
CA ASN A 143 -20.86 -12.30 15.10
C ASN A 143 -20.06 -13.51 15.62
N GLN A 144 -19.66 -13.47 16.90
CA GLN A 144 -19.02 -14.57 17.60
C GLN A 144 -20.09 -15.48 18.22
N PRO A 145 -19.76 -16.74 18.58
CA PRO A 145 -20.70 -17.63 19.27
C PRO A 145 -21.28 -17.06 20.56
N ILE A 146 -20.57 -16.13 21.21
CA ILE A 146 -21.05 -15.32 22.33
C ILE A 146 -20.97 -13.87 21.87
N ASP A 147 -22.11 -13.25 21.61
CA ASP A 147 -22.22 -11.88 21.13
C ASP A 147 -23.12 -11.04 22.03
N PRO A 148 -22.64 -10.60 23.21
CA PRO A 148 -23.46 -9.88 24.18
C PRO A 148 -24.07 -8.59 23.62
N THR A 149 -23.38 -7.96 22.66
CA THR A 149 -23.87 -6.78 21.94
C THR A 149 -25.04 -7.15 21.02
N GLY A 150 -24.92 -8.25 20.28
CA GLY A 150 -26.00 -8.80 19.47
C GLY A 150 -27.24 -9.14 20.31
N ASP A 151 -27.04 -9.87 21.41
CA ASP A 151 -28.12 -10.25 22.33
C ASP A 151 -28.82 -9.02 22.93
N ALA A 152 -28.05 -8.01 23.35
CA ALA A 152 -28.58 -6.75 23.87
C ALA A 152 -29.39 -5.99 22.80
N ASN A 153 -28.89 -5.93 21.57
CA ASN A 153 -29.58 -5.29 20.44
C ASN A 153 -30.92 -5.97 20.11
N ASP A 154 -30.99 -7.30 20.22
CA ASP A 154 -32.19 -8.09 19.99
C ASP A 154 -33.22 -7.90 21.10
N ALA A 155 -32.76 -7.93 22.36
CA ALA A 155 -33.61 -7.66 23.52
C ALA A 155 -34.19 -6.23 23.47
N ALA A 156 -33.37 -5.22 23.16
CA ALA A 156 -33.82 -3.85 22.98
C ALA A 156 -34.86 -3.75 21.86
N GLY A 157 -34.61 -4.34 20.70
CA GLY A 157 -35.56 -4.34 19.58
C GLY A 157 -36.88 -5.07 19.90
N ALA A 158 -36.86 -6.13 20.72
CA ALA A 158 -38.07 -6.82 21.15
C ALA A 158 -38.92 -5.95 22.09
N LEU A 159 -38.26 -5.28 23.05
CA LEU A 159 -38.92 -4.35 23.97
C LEU A 159 -39.55 -3.16 23.22
N GLU A 160 -38.85 -2.59 22.25
CA GLU A 160 -39.36 -1.50 21.42
C GLU A 160 -40.60 -1.90 20.62
N ARG A 161 -40.61 -3.10 20.01
CA ARG A 161 -41.79 -3.62 19.30
C ARG A 161 -42.97 -3.83 20.24
N GLN A 162 -42.73 -4.37 21.43
CA GLN A 162 -43.78 -4.54 22.43
C GLN A 162 -44.34 -3.20 22.88
N ALA A 163 -43.47 -2.23 23.18
CA ALA A 163 -43.85 -0.87 23.55
C ALA A 163 -44.67 -0.20 22.44
N ALA A 164 -44.25 -0.32 21.18
CA ALA A 164 -44.95 0.21 20.02
C ALA A 164 -46.36 -0.37 19.87
N ASN A 165 -46.54 -1.67 20.11
CA ASN A 165 -47.82 -2.35 19.95
C ASN A 165 -48.83 -2.02 21.06
N ILE A 166 -48.37 -1.72 22.28
CA ILE A 166 -49.25 -1.40 23.41
C ILE A 166 -49.48 0.10 23.58
N HIS A 167 -48.72 0.95 22.89
CA HIS A 167 -48.84 2.40 23.02
C HIS A 167 -50.15 2.89 22.38
N PRO A 168 -50.95 3.72 23.07
CA PRO A 168 -52.28 4.14 22.59
C PRO A 168 -52.23 5.06 21.36
N ASN A 169 -51.14 5.83 21.19
CA ASN A 169 -50.94 6.67 20.00
C ASN A 169 -50.23 5.87 18.88
N PRO A 170 -50.83 5.73 17.67
CA PRO A 170 -50.28 4.97 16.56
C PRO A 170 -49.00 5.59 15.94
N ASN A 171 -48.69 6.84 16.26
CA ASN A 171 -47.47 7.52 15.80
C ASN A 171 -46.22 7.10 16.57
N PHE A 172 -46.37 6.60 17.81
CA PHE A 172 -45.25 6.34 18.71
C PHE A 172 -44.22 5.36 18.11
N GLY A 173 -44.67 4.20 17.62
CA GLY A 173 -43.76 3.20 17.05
C GLY A 173 -42.97 3.71 15.84
N ARG A 174 -43.61 4.54 15.00
CA ARG A 174 -42.96 5.18 13.85
C ARG A 174 -41.94 6.24 14.29
N ALA A 175 -42.30 7.05 15.29
CA ALA A 175 -41.39 8.03 15.87
C ALA A 175 -40.16 7.35 16.49
N VAL A 176 -40.33 6.23 17.20
CA VAL A 176 -39.22 5.43 17.77
C VAL A 176 -38.32 4.90 16.66
N ALA A 177 -38.90 4.34 15.59
CA ALA A 177 -38.12 3.81 14.47
C ALA A 177 -37.28 4.90 13.78
N ILE A 178 -37.85 6.09 13.58
CA ILE A 178 -37.13 7.24 13.00
C ILE A 178 -36.03 7.72 13.96
N ALA A 179 -36.35 7.90 15.24
CA ALA A 179 -35.38 8.33 16.25
C ALA A 179 -34.20 7.35 16.36
N ASN A 180 -34.46 6.04 16.31
CA ASN A 180 -33.42 5.02 16.31
C ASN A 180 -32.53 5.08 15.07
N ARG A 181 -33.09 5.38 13.89
CA ARG A 181 -32.28 5.59 12.68
C ARG A 181 -31.41 6.84 12.76
N ILE A 182 -31.92 7.93 13.33
CA ILE A 182 -31.13 9.14 13.61
C ILE A 182 -29.98 8.80 14.58
N ALA A 183 -30.28 8.13 15.69
CA ALA A 183 -29.27 7.71 16.66
C ALA A 183 -28.22 6.78 16.04
N GLN A 184 -28.64 5.84 15.18
CA GLN A 184 -27.72 4.96 14.46
C GLN A 184 -26.81 5.72 13.49
N ALA A 185 -27.34 6.71 12.75
CA ALA A 185 -26.54 7.54 11.87
C ALA A 185 -25.45 8.32 12.65
N VAL A 186 -25.81 8.90 13.79
CA VAL A 186 -24.85 9.59 14.68
C VAL A 186 -23.81 8.62 15.25
N TYR A 187 -24.22 7.41 15.63
CA TYR A 187 -23.32 6.36 16.08
C TYR A 187 -22.34 5.93 14.99
N ASP A 188 -22.82 5.64 13.79
CA ASP A 188 -22.00 5.22 12.65
C ASP A 188 -20.96 6.30 12.29
N ALA A 189 -21.36 7.58 12.28
CA ALA A 189 -20.44 8.69 12.05
C ALA A 189 -19.40 8.86 13.18
N THR A 190 -19.81 8.59 14.43
CA THR A 190 -18.88 8.58 15.58
C THR A 190 -17.86 7.45 15.44
N GLN A 191 -18.27 6.26 15.01
CA GLN A 191 -17.36 5.14 14.77
C GLN A 191 -16.37 5.44 13.65
N ALA A 192 -16.81 6.10 12.58
CA ALA A 192 -15.92 6.55 11.50
C ALA A 192 -14.86 7.54 12.02
N ASP A 193 -15.25 8.54 12.82
CA ASP A 193 -14.34 9.50 13.44
C ASP A 193 -13.33 8.83 14.38
N GLU A 194 -13.81 7.98 15.31
CA GLU A 194 -12.96 7.26 16.27
C GLU A 194 -11.95 6.32 15.58
N LYS A 195 -12.33 5.76 14.43
CA LYS A 195 -11.47 4.90 13.61
C LYS A 195 -10.40 5.69 12.87
N TRP A 196 -10.77 6.77 12.18
CA TRP A 196 -9.89 7.45 11.23
C TRP A 196 -9.06 8.56 11.87
N ALA A 197 -9.59 9.28 12.87
CA ALA A 197 -8.85 10.36 13.52
C ALA A 197 -7.48 9.94 14.10
N PRO A 198 -7.31 8.78 14.79
CA PRO A 198 -5.99 8.35 15.23
C PRO A 198 -5.10 7.84 14.10
N GLN A 199 -5.65 7.34 12.99
CA GLN A 199 -4.85 6.90 11.83
C GLN A 199 -4.29 8.12 11.09
N LEU A 200 -5.14 9.10 10.76
CA LEU A 200 -4.72 10.34 10.09
C LEU A 200 -3.67 11.12 10.90
N ARG A 201 -3.73 11.08 12.24
CA ARG A 201 -2.72 11.73 13.10
C ARG A 201 -1.36 11.03 13.13
N LYS A 202 -1.28 9.76 12.70
CA LYS A 202 -0.04 8.98 12.62
C LYS A 202 0.71 9.21 11.32
N LEU A 203 -0.02 9.46 10.22
CA LEU A 203 0.53 9.77 8.90
C LEU A 203 1.30 11.11 8.94
N LYS A 204 2.54 11.07 9.41
CA LYS A 204 3.43 12.21 9.61
C LYS A 204 4.84 11.79 9.24
N ALA A 205 5.51 12.68 8.52
CA ALA A 205 6.94 12.58 8.32
C ALA A 205 7.70 13.20 9.51
N ASP A 206 8.91 12.72 9.75
CA ASP A 206 9.86 13.37 10.66
C ASP A 206 10.29 14.74 10.10
N ASP A 207 10.60 15.69 10.98
CA ASP A 207 11.03 17.05 10.60
C ASP A 207 12.54 17.07 10.28
N ASP A 208 12.94 16.25 9.31
CA ASP A 208 14.27 16.26 8.73
C ASP A 208 14.23 16.12 7.20
N LEU A 209 15.40 16.12 6.57
CA LEU A 209 15.54 16.00 5.11
C LEU A 209 16.11 14.63 4.69
N VAL A 210 16.09 13.64 5.57
CA VAL A 210 16.71 12.33 5.39
C VAL A 210 15.66 11.25 5.52
N VAL A 211 15.24 10.67 4.39
CA VAL A 211 14.43 9.46 4.42
C VAL A 211 15.32 8.26 4.78
N ALA A 212 15.22 7.81 6.03
CA ALA A 212 15.95 6.71 6.62
C ALA A 212 15.21 5.36 6.44
N ALA A 213 15.79 4.28 6.96
CA ALA A 213 15.19 2.96 6.89
C ALA A 213 13.93 2.87 7.77
N GLU A 214 13.92 3.63 8.86
CA GLU A 214 12.85 3.79 9.82
C GLU A 214 11.59 4.35 9.17
N ASP A 215 11.71 5.39 8.32
CA ASP A 215 10.59 6.01 7.61
C ASP A 215 9.89 5.00 6.69
N TRP A 216 10.65 4.28 5.87
CA TRP A 216 10.09 3.25 4.99
C TRP A 216 9.49 2.06 5.75
N ALA A 217 10.02 1.72 6.93
CA ALA A 217 9.43 0.70 7.78
C ALA A 217 8.10 1.18 8.41
N ASP A 218 7.98 2.46 8.73
CA ASP A 218 6.73 3.05 9.22
C ASP A 218 5.68 3.18 8.10
N VAL A 219 6.08 3.56 6.88
CA VAL A 219 5.22 3.55 5.68
C VAL A 219 4.51 2.21 5.53
N GLN A 220 5.23 1.09 5.64
CA GLN A 220 4.65 -0.25 5.48
C GLN A 220 3.59 -0.54 6.57
N LYS A 221 3.85 -0.09 7.79
CA LYS A 221 2.93 -0.24 8.94
C LYS A 221 1.70 0.66 8.78
N ASP A 222 1.87 1.88 8.31
CA ASP A 222 0.79 2.82 8.05
C ASP A 222 -0.06 2.38 6.86
N ALA A 223 0.55 1.91 5.77
CA ALA A 223 -0.14 1.27 4.65
C ALA A 223 -0.99 0.07 5.11
N THR A 224 -0.49 -0.75 6.04
CA THR A 224 -1.25 -1.85 6.63
C THR A 224 -2.45 -1.34 7.44
N GLY A 225 -2.25 -0.32 8.27
CA GLY A 225 -3.29 0.31 9.07
C GLY A 225 -4.41 0.92 8.21
N VAL A 226 -4.03 1.70 7.19
CA VAL A 226 -4.95 2.32 6.24
C VAL A 226 -5.68 1.26 5.43
N ARG A 227 -5.00 0.23 4.91
CA ARG A 227 -5.64 -0.86 4.15
C ARG A 227 -6.67 -1.62 4.99
N GLN A 228 -6.35 -1.91 6.26
CA GLN A 228 -7.27 -2.59 7.17
C GLN A 228 -8.47 -1.70 7.53
N GLY A 229 -8.23 -0.40 7.73
CA GLY A 229 -9.30 0.59 7.94
C GLY A 229 -10.19 0.74 6.72
N ALA A 230 -9.61 0.85 5.54
CA ALA A 230 -10.29 1.13 4.27
C ALA A 230 -10.99 -0.09 3.66
N LYS A 231 -11.09 -1.23 4.35
CA LYS A 231 -11.60 -2.49 3.77
C LYS A 231 -12.92 -2.34 3.01
N ASP A 232 -13.88 -1.60 3.58
CA ASP A 232 -15.20 -1.40 2.96
C ASP A 232 -15.10 -0.50 1.72
N TYR A 233 -14.33 0.59 1.79
CA TYR A 233 -14.05 1.48 0.66
C TYR A 233 -13.29 0.77 -0.48
N LEU A 234 -12.27 -0.03 -0.14
CA LEU A 234 -11.49 -0.79 -1.10
C LEU A 234 -12.30 -1.93 -1.74
N GLY A 235 -13.30 -2.45 -1.04
CA GLY A 235 -14.22 -3.47 -1.55
C GLY A 235 -15.11 -2.97 -2.69
N GLU A 236 -15.32 -1.66 -2.80
CA GLU A 236 -16.04 -1.04 -3.93
C GLU A 236 -15.18 -0.98 -5.19
N ILE A 237 -13.85 -1.04 -5.05
CA ILE A 237 -12.93 -1.03 -6.18
C ILE A 237 -12.89 -2.44 -6.78
N LYS A 238 -13.20 -2.53 -8.08
CA LYS A 238 -13.14 -3.81 -8.79
C LYS A 238 -11.73 -4.40 -8.71
N HIS A 239 -11.59 -5.60 -8.18
CA HIS A 239 -10.34 -6.35 -8.14
C HIS A 239 -9.95 -6.94 -9.51
N PRO A 240 -8.66 -7.20 -9.76
CA PRO A 240 -8.22 -7.88 -10.96
C PRO A 240 -8.80 -9.30 -11.02
N PRO A 241 -9.02 -9.85 -12.23
CA PRO A 241 -9.50 -11.22 -12.38
C PRO A 241 -8.51 -12.24 -11.76
N LYS A 242 -9.00 -13.14 -10.89
CA LYS A 242 -8.16 -14.08 -10.12
C LYS A 242 -7.28 -15.00 -10.98
N HIS A 243 -7.74 -15.34 -12.18
CA HIS A 243 -7.03 -16.16 -13.17
C HIS A 243 -7.06 -15.45 -14.53
N GLY A 244 -6.93 -14.13 -14.51
CA GLY A 244 -6.97 -13.30 -15.71
C GLY A 244 -5.75 -13.50 -16.58
N SER A 245 -5.96 -13.61 -17.89
CA SER A 245 -4.88 -13.43 -18.86
C SER A 245 -4.28 -12.01 -18.74
N PRO A 246 -3.05 -11.77 -19.23
CA PRO A 246 -2.51 -10.41 -19.32
C PRO A 246 -3.48 -9.43 -20.01
N GLU A 247 -4.21 -9.88 -21.04
CA GLU A 247 -5.22 -9.09 -21.73
C GLU A 247 -6.41 -8.72 -20.83
N ASP A 248 -6.84 -9.63 -19.95
CA ASP A 248 -7.93 -9.37 -19.01
C ASP A 248 -7.50 -8.38 -17.92
N ASN A 249 -6.27 -8.49 -17.43
CA ASN A 249 -5.69 -7.53 -16.48
C ASN A 249 -5.53 -6.15 -17.11
N ALA A 250 -5.08 -6.08 -18.37
CA ALA A 250 -4.98 -4.82 -19.11
C ALA A 250 -6.34 -4.14 -19.27
N LYS A 251 -7.39 -4.91 -19.62
CA LYS A 251 -8.77 -4.40 -19.71
C LYS A 251 -9.29 -3.93 -18.36
N TRP A 252 -9.03 -4.70 -17.30
CA TRP A 252 -9.38 -4.33 -15.93
C TRP A 252 -8.75 -2.99 -15.55
N TRP A 253 -7.43 -2.87 -15.68
CA TRP A 253 -6.71 -1.66 -15.36
C TRP A 253 -7.21 -0.47 -16.15
N LYS A 254 -7.42 -0.62 -17.48
CA LYS A 254 -7.95 0.44 -18.32
C LYS A 254 -9.34 0.92 -17.89
N GLY A 255 -10.16 0.02 -17.35
CA GLY A 255 -11.52 0.30 -16.90
C GLY A 255 -11.62 1.05 -15.57
N LEU A 256 -10.54 1.10 -14.78
CA LEU A 256 -10.50 1.86 -13.54
C LEU A 256 -10.39 3.37 -13.81
N SER A 257 -11.08 4.15 -12.99
CA SER A 257 -10.90 5.60 -12.89
C SER A 257 -9.50 5.96 -12.41
N THR A 258 -9.10 7.23 -12.60
CA THR A 258 -7.80 7.72 -12.12
C THR A 258 -7.64 7.55 -10.61
N GLN A 259 -8.71 7.79 -9.85
CA GLN A 259 -8.70 7.61 -8.40
C GLN A 259 -8.56 6.14 -8.00
N GLU A 260 -9.32 5.25 -8.63
CA GLU A 260 -9.21 3.81 -8.35
C GLU A 260 -7.81 3.27 -8.68
N LYS A 261 -7.20 3.70 -9.79
CA LYS A 261 -5.82 3.35 -10.15
C LYS A 261 -4.82 3.80 -9.09
N ALA A 262 -4.90 5.06 -8.66
CA ALA A 262 -4.02 5.60 -7.65
C ALA A 262 -4.19 4.89 -6.30
N THR A 263 -5.43 4.69 -5.85
CA THR A 263 -5.74 3.94 -4.63
C THR A 263 -5.22 2.51 -4.71
N TYR A 264 -5.41 1.82 -5.85
CA TYR A 264 -4.95 0.44 -6.01
C TYR A 264 -3.42 0.35 -6.02
N ALA A 265 -2.73 1.29 -6.68
CA ALA A 265 -1.27 1.35 -6.68
C ALA A 265 -0.70 1.58 -5.28
N ALA A 266 -1.33 2.45 -4.48
CA ALA A 266 -0.93 2.71 -3.10
C ALA A 266 -1.21 1.53 -2.16
N MET A 267 -2.37 0.89 -2.31
CA MET A 267 -2.84 -0.13 -1.36
C MET A 267 -2.42 -1.54 -1.73
N TYR A 268 -2.06 -1.82 -2.97
CA TYR A 268 -1.71 -3.17 -3.43
C TYR A 268 -0.47 -3.18 -4.35
N PRO A 269 0.66 -2.55 -3.94
CA PRO A 269 1.85 -2.48 -4.79
C PRO A 269 2.43 -3.86 -5.13
N ASP A 270 2.37 -4.81 -4.19
CA ASP A 270 2.83 -6.20 -4.36
C ASP A 270 2.04 -6.96 -5.44
N SER A 271 0.71 -6.83 -5.40
CA SER A 271 -0.17 -7.44 -6.39
C SER A 271 -0.09 -6.72 -7.73
N LEU A 272 0.00 -5.39 -7.75
CA LEU A 272 0.00 -4.61 -8.99
C LEU A 272 1.33 -4.72 -9.74
N GLY A 273 2.44 -4.64 -9.01
CA GLY A 273 3.79 -4.67 -9.58
C GLY A 273 4.11 -5.97 -10.32
N THR A 274 3.55 -7.10 -9.88
CA THR A 274 3.77 -8.43 -10.46
C THR A 274 2.72 -8.84 -11.49
N LEU A 275 1.64 -8.06 -11.64
CA LEU A 275 0.50 -8.43 -12.49
C LEU A 275 0.82 -8.24 -13.98
N ASN A 276 0.86 -9.34 -14.72
CA ASN A 276 1.04 -9.30 -16.18
C ASN A 276 -0.10 -8.55 -16.86
N GLY A 277 0.21 -7.77 -17.90
CA GLY A 277 -0.75 -6.93 -18.63
C GLY A 277 -0.85 -5.48 -18.13
N ILE A 278 -0.19 -5.16 -17.01
CA ILE A 278 -0.09 -3.80 -16.49
C ILE A 278 1.09 -3.07 -17.15
N PRO A 279 0.95 -1.77 -17.51
CA PRO A 279 2.03 -1.00 -18.13
C PRO A 279 3.32 -1.01 -17.30
N ALA A 280 4.46 -1.03 -17.98
CA ALA A 280 5.78 -1.09 -17.37
C ALA A 280 6.05 0.06 -16.39
N ASP A 281 5.62 1.29 -16.71
CA ASP A 281 5.77 2.45 -15.80
C ASP A 281 4.95 2.27 -14.50
N VAL A 282 3.77 1.64 -14.58
CA VAL A 282 2.93 1.37 -13.39
C VAL A 282 3.53 0.25 -12.54
N ARG A 283 4.07 -0.81 -13.19
CA ARG A 283 4.75 -1.90 -12.48
C ARG A 283 6.03 -1.41 -11.81
N ASP A 284 6.81 -0.58 -12.50
CA ASP A 284 8.02 0.06 -11.97
C ASP A 284 7.71 0.84 -10.70
N GLU A 285 6.71 1.70 -10.74
CA GLU A 285 6.31 2.50 -9.58
C GLU A 285 5.90 1.62 -8.40
N ALA A 286 5.00 0.66 -8.62
CA ALA A 286 4.52 -0.24 -7.57
C ALA A 286 5.65 -1.07 -6.94
N ASN A 287 6.54 -1.63 -7.76
CA ASN A 287 7.65 -2.43 -7.26
C ASN A 287 8.74 -1.57 -6.59
N ARG A 288 8.91 -0.29 -6.97
CA ARG A 288 9.84 0.63 -6.28
C ARG A 288 9.37 0.99 -4.88
N VAL A 289 8.06 1.15 -4.67
CA VAL A 289 7.49 1.28 -3.32
C VAL A 289 7.83 0.05 -2.50
N LEU A 290 7.55 -1.14 -3.04
CA LEU A 290 7.83 -2.41 -2.35
C LEU A 290 9.34 -2.61 -2.08
N LEU A 291 10.21 -2.22 -3.02
CA LEU A 291 11.66 -2.26 -2.85
C LEU A 291 12.10 -1.39 -1.67
N ALA A 292 11.58 -0.16 -1.57
CA ALA A 292 11.92 0.77 -0.52
C ALA A 292 11.41 0.31 0.86
N GLU A 293 10.14 -0.13 0.93
CA GLU A 293 9.55 -0.71 2.15
C GLU A 293 10.36 -1.93 2.64
N LYS A 294 10.67 -2.88 1.75
CA LYS A 294 11.44 -4.08 2.13
C LYS A 294 12.88 -3.76 2.51
N HIS A 295 13.51 -2.79 1.86
CA HIS A 295 14.82 -2.33 2.26
C HIS A 295 14.80 -1.74 3.68
N GLY A 296 13.83 -0.88 3.99
CA GLY A 296 13.61 -0.32 5.32
C GLY A 296 13.36 -1.41 6.37
N GLU A 297 12.38 -2.28 6.12
CA GLU A 297 12.02 -3.40 6.98
C GLU A 297 13.24 -4.28 7.31
N TYR A 298 14.00 -4.70 6.30
CA TYR A 298 15.12 -5.63 6.49
C TYR A 298 16.31 -4.95 7.16
N SER A 299 16.52 -3.65 6.89
CA SER A 299 17.51 -2.85 7.60
C SER A 299 17.18 -2.76 9.08
N MET A 300 15.93 -2.44 9.44
CA MET A 300 15.48 -2.40 10.84
C MET A 300 15.60 -3.75 11.53
N GLN A 301 15.23 -4.83 10.84
CA GLN A 301 15.40 -6.19 11.37
C GLN A 301 16.88 -6.56 11.60
N LEU A 302 17.79 -6.11 10.74
CA LEU A 302 19.22 -6.36 10.88
C LEU A 302 19.82 -5.55 12.04
N GLN A 303 19.43 -4.28 12.18
CA GLN A 303 19.87 -3.41 13.26
C GLN A 303 19.39 -3.88 14.64
N ALA A 304 18.20 -4.49 14.72
CA ALA A 304 17.66 -5.05 15.95
C ALA A 304 18.41 -6.31 16.45
N ILE A 305 19.26 -6.92 15.63
CA ILE A 305 20.03 -8.11 16.02
C ILE A 305 21.29 -7.67 16.79
N PRO A 306 21.61 -8.32 17.94
CA PRO A 306 22.83 -8.01 18.69
C PRO A 306 24.08 -8.11 17.81
N LYS A 307 25.04 -7.19 18.03
CA LYS A 307 26.30 -7.18 17.28
C LYS A 307 26.99 -8.54 17.30
N GLU A 308 27.47 -8.98 16.13
CA GLU A 308 28.22 -10.23 15.98
C GLU A 308 29.47 -10.23 16.89
N PRO A 309 29.62 -11.21 17.80
CA PRO A 309 30.82 -11.35 18.63
C PRO A 309 32.07 -11.65 17.80
N ASN A 310 33.25 -11.51 18.41
CA ASN A 310 34.49 -11.93 17.78
C ASN A 310 34.41 -13.41 17.40
N LYS A 311 34.47 -13.68 16.09
CA LYS A 311 34.30 -15.04 15.54
C LYS A 311 35.36 -16.02 16.04
N TYR A 312 36.58 -15.53 16.25
CA TYR A 312 37.73 -16.35 16.61
C TYR A 312 38.30 -15.96 17.97
N VAL A 313 38.74 -16.96 18.72
CA VAL A 313 39.63 -16.82 19.88
C VAL A 313 40.99 -17.44 19.54
N ASP A 314 42.06 -16.77 19.95
CA ASP A 314 43.41 -17.31 19.86
C ASP A 314 43.54 -18.47 20.85
N ILE A 315 43.94 -19.64 20.36
CA ILE A 315 44.15 -20.86 21.18
C ILE A 315 45.59 -21.37 21.05
N ARG A 316 46.53 -20.54 20.57
CA ARG A 316 47.93 -20.91 20.33
C ARG A 316 48.64 -21.47 21.57
N ASP A 317 48.20 -21.11 22.77
CA ASP A 317 48.71 -21.66 24.03
C ASP A 317 48.34 -23.14 24.24
N ALA A 318 47.32 -23.65 23.53
CA ALA A 318 46.85 -25.04 23.59
C ALA A 318 47.12 -25.84 22.30
N VAL A 319 46.89 -25.24 21.13
CA VAL A 319 47.10 -25.85 19.81
C VAL A 319 47.40 -24.75 18.78
N PRO A 320 48.30 -24.93 17.79
CA PRO A 320 48.50 -23.93 16.75
C PRO A 320 47.21 -23.67 15.96
N GLY A 321 46.55 -22.53 16.19
CA GLY A 321 45.37 -22.13 15.43
C GLY A 321 44.44 -21.16 16.16
N ASN A 322 43.29 -20.92 15.53
CA ASN A 322 42.16 -20.18 16.10
C ASN A 322 40.98 -21.15 16.26
N ALA A 323 40.21 -21.02 17.34
CA ALA A 323 38.93 -21.69 17.48
C ALA A 323 37.78 -20.69 17.32
N TYR A 324 36.58 -21.18 16.96
CA TYR A 324 35.38 -20.37 17.07
C TYR A 324 35.11 -20.01 18.53
N SER A 325 34.80 -18.75 18.81
CA SER A 325 34.42 -18.34 20.16
C SER A 325 33.08 -18.96 20.55
N GLY A 326 32.91 -19.33 21.83
CA GLY A 326 31.63 -19.86 22.33
C GLY A 326 30.47 -18.88 22.14
N ASP A 327 30.75 -17.58 22.34
CA ASP A 327 29.78 -16.49 22.14
C ASP A 327 29.36 -16.38 20.67
N TRP A 328 30.31 -16.49 19.73
CA TRP A 328 29.98 -16.48 18.31
C TRP A 328 29.17 -17.72 17.90
N VAL A 329 29.51 -18.91 18.41
CA VAL A 329 28.73 -20.13 18.12
C VAL A 329 27.30 -20.02 18.63
N ALA A 330 27.11 -19.50 19.85
CA ALA A 330 25.79 -19.27 20.41
C ALA A 330 25.00 -18.21 19.62
N TRP A 331 25.69 -17.15 19.20
CA TRP A 331 25.11 -16.10 18.36
C TRP A 331 24.73 -16.60 16.97
N ASP A 332 25.62 -17.31 16.27
CA ASP A 332 25.41 -17.83 14.91
C ASP A 332 24.26 -18.85 14.90
N LYS A 333 24.18 -19.71 15.93
CA LYS A 333 23.04 -20.62 16.10
C LYS A 333 21.71 -19.88 16.22
N LYS A 334 21.69 -18.69 16.83
CA LYS A 334 20.45 -17.93 17.08
C LYS A 334 20.10 -16.97 15.95
N TYR A 335 21.09 -16.34 15.33
CA TYR A 335 20.91 -15.21 14.41
C TYR A 335 21.60 -15.40 13.06
N GLY A 336 22.51 -16.36 12.92
CA GLY A 336 23.39 -16.51 11.76
C GLY A 336 22.62 -16.63 10.44
N ASP A 337 21.64 -17.52 10.36
CA ASP A 337 20.81 -17.69 9.15
C ASP A 337 19.98 -16.44 8.84
N LYS A 338 19.38 -15.82 9.86
CA LYS A 338 18.62 -14.58 9.70
C LYS A 338 19.51 -13.45 9.20
N VAL A 339 20.70 -13.25 9.77
CA VAL A 339 21.65 -12.21 9.34
C VAL A 339 22.13 -12.47 7.92
N ARG A 340 22.44 -13.72 7.56
CA ARG A 340 22.81 -14.08 6.18
C ARG A 340 21.68 -13.77 5.21
N GLY A 341 20.45 -14.18 5.51
CA GLY A 341 19.28 -13.91 4.66
C GLY A 341 18.99 -12.42 4.48
N LEU A 342 19.00 -11.65 5.58
CA LEU A 342 18.79 -10.19 5.54
C LEU A 342 19.88 -9.49 4.73
N LYS A 343 21.15 -9.79 4.97
CA LYS A 343 22.28 -9.21 4.21
C LYS A 343 22.21 -9.60 2.73
N ALA A 344 21.81 -10.83 2.42
CA ALA A 344 21.71 -11.31 1.06
C ALA A 344 20.60 -10.57 0.27
N ALA A 345 19.43 -10.39 0.89
CA ALA A 345 18.34 -9.63 0.29
C ALA A 345 18.69 -8.14 0.14
N LEU A 346 19.27 -7.50 1.17
CA LEU A 346 19.72 -6.10 1.12
C LEU A 346 20.71 -5.87 -0.01
N LYS A 347 21.73 -6.73 -0.14
CA LYS A 347 22.69 -6.68 -1.25
C LYS A 347 22.04 -6.77 -2.64
N GLY A 348 21.00 -7.58 -2.78
CA GLY A 348 20.24 -7.67 -4.03
C GLY A 348 19.43 -6.41 -4.31
N MET A 349 18.76 -5.86 -3.30
CA MET A 349 18.03 -4.58 -3.38
C MET A 349 18.97 -3.41 -3.72
N GLU A 350 20.14 -3.35 -3.09
CA GLU A 350 21.21 -2.39 -3.40
C GLU A 350 21.67 -2.54 -4.85
N SER A 351 21.84 -3.76 -5.36
CA SER A 351 22.23 -4.01 -6.76
C SER A 351 21.18 -3.52 -7.77
N ILE A 352 19.90 -3.59 -7.41
CA ILE A 352 18.78 -3.07 -8.22
C ILE A 352 18.79 -1.54 -8.18
N GLN A 353 18.92 -0.95 -6.99
CA GLN A 353 19.03 0.50 -6.81
C GLN A 353 20.22 1.06 -7.59
N ASP A 354 21.38 0.41 -7.49
CA ASP A 354 22.59 0.72 -8.24
C ASP A 354 22.32 0.77 -9.75
N ARG A 355 21.45 -0.08 -10.28
CA ARG A 355 21.09 -0.02 -11.70
C ARG A 355 20.25 1.23 -12.02
N PHE A 356 19.24 1.58 -11.23
CA PHE A 356 18.49 2.83 -11.44
C PHE A 356 19.42 4.03 -11.40
N ASP A 357 20.30 4.02 -10.42
CA ASP A 357 21.33 5.00 -10.16
C ASP A 357 22.26 5.22 -11.36
N ARG A 358 22.50 4.21 -12.21
CA ARG A 358 23.31 4.32 -13.44
C ARG A 358 22.54 4.82 -14.67
N THR A 359 21.28 5.22 -14.56
CA THR A 359 20.54 5.85 -15.67
C THR A 359 21.28 7.09 -16.18
N GLY A 360 21.38 7.23 -17.51
CA GLY A 360 22.15 8.29 -18.16
C GLY A 360 23.68 8.13 -18.07
N GLN A 361 24.19 7.01 -17.56
CA GLN A 361 25.63 6.78 -17.51
C GLN A 361 26.16 6.24 -18.85
N VAL A 362 27.22 6.87 -19.36
CA VAL A 362 28.00 6.41 -20.51
C VAL A 362 29.08 5.43 -20.03
N ASP A 363 29.43 4.42 -20.84
CA ASP A 363 30.59 3.57 -20.53
C ASP A 363 31.88 4.39 -20.68
N PRO A 364 32.70 4.54 -19.61
CA PRO A 364 33.95 5.28 -19.70
C PRO A 364 34.94 4.74 -20.74
N LYS A 365 34.84 3.45 -21.09
CA LYS A 365 35.67 2.80 -22.11
C LYS A 365 35.14 2.98 -23.52
N HIS A 366 33.85 3.29 -23.65
CA HIS A 366 33.14 3.45 -24.93
C HIS A 366 32.29 4.73 -24.88
N PRO A 367 32.92 5.92 -24.79
CA PRO A 367 32.22 7.21 -24.66
C PRO A 367 31.34 7.57 -25.87
N GLU A 368 31.52 6.89 -26.99
CA GLU A 368 30.71 6.99 -28.21
C GLU A 368 29.35 6.29 -28.13
N GLU A 369 29.18 5.36 -27.18
CA GLU A 369 27.91 4.67 -26.98
C GLU A 369 26.86 5.58 -26.35
N LYS A 370 25.59 5.26 -26.57
CA LYS A 370 24.51 5.97 -25.90
C LYS A 370 24.58 5.78 -24.37
N PRO A 371 24.16 6.79 -23.60
CA PRO A 371 23.93 6.63 -22.17
C PRO A 371 22.94 5.50 -21.87
N LEU A 372 23.09 4.85 -20.71
CA LEU A 372 22.12 3.83 -20.29
C LEU A 372 20.70 4.40 -20.22
N PRO A 373 19.70 3.66 -20.70
CA PRO A 373 18.31 4.10 -20.63
C PRO A 373 17.82 3.97 -19.19
N LYS A 374 16.64 4.57 -18.93
CA LYS A 374 15.86 4.29 -17.72
C LYS A 374 15.72 2.78 -17.54
N ALA A 375 15.93 2.32 -16.31
CA ALA A 375 15.59 0.96 -15.91
C ALA A 375 14.21 0.90 -15.27
N TYR A 376 13.58 -0.27 -15.39
CA TYR A 376 12.23 -0.56 -14.93
C TYR A 376 12.22 -1.79 -14.02
N LEU A 377 11.56 -1.71 -12.86
CA LEU A 377 11.30 -2.86 -12.00
C LEU A 377 9.93 -3.47 -12.34
N LEU A 378 9.95 -4.51 -13.16
CA LEU A 378 8.70 -5.15 -13.60
C LEU A 378 8.19 -6.20 -12.60
N GLY A 379 8.99 -6.61 -11.63
CA GLY A 379 8.55 -7.51 -10.57
C GLY A 379 9.57 -7.51 -9.45
N PHE A 380 9.10 -7.60 -8.21
CA PHE A 380 9.95 -7.68 -7.04
C PHE A 380 9.22 -8.35 -5.88
N ASP A 381 9.89 -9.29 -5.20
CA ASP A 381 9.49 -9.76 -3.88
C ASP A 381 10.68 -10.41 -3.16
N THR A 382 10.56 -10.57 -1.84
CA THR A 382 11.59 -11.17 -0.99
C THR A 382 11.24 -12.61 -0.55
N LYS A 383 10.26 -13.27 -1.18
CA LYS A 383 9.87 -14.64 -0.87
C LYS A 383 10.92 -15.62 -1.43
N GLY A 384 11.04 -16.79 -0.81
CA GLY A 384 11.98 -17.82 -1.25
C GLY A 384 13.43 -17.29 -1.27
N HIS A 385 14.06 -17.34 -2.44
CA HIS A 385 15.40 -16.77 -2.67
C HIS A 385 15.40 -15.32 -3.18
N GLY A 386 14.23 -14.70 -3.19
CA GLY A 386 13.95 -13.35 -3.67
C GLY A 386 13.89 -13.28 -5.20
N HIS A 387 12.98 -12.46 -5.69
CA HIS A 387 12.65 -12.32 -7.10
C HIS A 387 12.81 -10.87 -7.53
N ALA A 388 13.31 -10.68 -8.74
CA ALA A 388 13.29 -9.38 -9.39
C ALA A 388 13.33 -9.50 -10.92
N ILE A 389 12.53 -8.67 -11.57
CA ILE A 389 12.49 -8.54 -13.03
C ILE A 389 12.88 -7.11 -13.37
N VAL A 390 14.05 -6.94 -13.99
CA VAL A 390 14.63 -5.62 -14.28
C VAL A 390 14.80 -5.46 -15.77
N ALA A 391 14.21 -4.42 -16.35
CA ALA A 391 14.40 -4.07 -17.76
C ALA A 391 15.29 -2.84 -17.92
N ASN A 392 16.20 -2.88 -18.89
CA ASN A 392 16.88 -1.70 -19.43
C ASN A 392 16.04 -1.19 -20.60
N GLY A 393 15.54 0.04 -20.53
CA GLY A 393 14.64 0.59 -21.54
C GLY A 393 13.21 0.06 -21.40
N ASN A 394 12.23 0.84 -21.84
CA ASN A 394 10.81 0.54 -21.67
C ASN A 394 10.38 -0.61 -22.61
N PRO A 395 9.98 -1.78 -22.09
CA PRO A 395 9.58 -2.92 -22.92
C PRO A 395 8.27 -2.68 -23.68
N ASP A 396 7.40 -1.80 -23.20
CA ASP A 396 6.12 -1.47 -23.88
C ASP A 396 6.32 -0.59 -25.12
N LYS A 397 7.50 0.02 -25.26
CA LYS A 397 7.86 0.95 -26.35
C LYS A 397 9.05 0.46 -27.19
N ALA A 398 9.57 -0.73 -26.90
CA ALA A 398 10.72 -1.29 -27.57
C ALA A 398 10.34 -1.93 -28.90
N ASP A 399 11.15 -1.69 -29.94
CA ASP A 399 11.06 -2.41 -31.21
C ASP A 399 11.72 -3.80 -31.09
N HIS A 400 12.75 -3.91 -30.23
CA HIS A 400 13.50 -5.14 -29.99
C HIS A 400 13.55 -5.44 -28.49
N THR A 401 13.12 -6.65 -28.11
CA THR A 401 13.15 -7.11 -26.72
C THR A 401 13.99 -8.37 -26.59
N ALA A 402 14.93 -8.39 -25.64
CA ALA A 402 15.67 -9.58 -25.25
C ALA A 402 15.37 -9.93 -23.79
N VAL A 403 15.12 -11.20 -23.49
CA VAL A 403 14.84 -11.69 -22.14
C VAL A 403 15.89 -12.73 -21.74
N TYR A 404 16.45 -12.57 -20.55
CA TYR A 404 17.38 -13.51 -19.94
C TYR A 404 16.78 -14.05 -18.65
N VAL A 405 16.58 -15.37 -18.63
CA VAL A 405 16.14 -16.11 -17.45
C VAL A 405 17.39 -16.79 -16.86
N PRO A 406 17.88 -16.34 -15.69
CA PRO A 406 19.04 -16.94 -15.06
C PRO A 406 18.68 -18.31 -14.47
N GLY A 407 19.66 -19.19 -14.28
CA GLY A 407 19.43 -20.62 -13.97
C GLY A 407 19.84 -21.03 -12.55
N THR A 408 20.36 -22.25 -12.40
CA THR A 408 20.82 -22.80 -11.11
C THR A 408 21.72 -21.83 -10.33
N THR A 409 21.51 -21.76 -9.02
CA THR A 409 22.15 -20.88 -8.03
C THR A 409 21.78 -19.40 -8.10
N SER A 410 20.86 -19.01 -8.98
CA SER A 410 20.37 -17.63 -9.04
C SER A 410 19.53 -17.30 -7.81
N SER A 411 19.62 -16.05 -7.37
CA SER A 411 18.91 -15.51 -6.23
C SER A 411 18.97 -13.99 -6.28
N LEU A 412 18.12 -13.31 -5.51
CA LEU A 412 18.13 -11.85 -5.40
C LEU A 412 19.52 -11.33 -5.01
N GLU A 413 20.27 -12.04 -4.15
CA GLU A 413 21.64 -11.67 -3.76
C GLU A 413 22.59 -11.50 -4.94
N LYS A 414 22.42 -12.31 -5.99
CA LYS A 414 23.34 -12.39 -7.13
C LYS A 414 22.86 -11.60 -8.35
N ILE A 415 21.68 -10.98 -8.26
CA ILE A 415 21.00 -10.38 -9.41
C ILE A 415 21.82 -9.26 -10.09
N GLY A 416 22.69 -8.56 -9.34
CA GLY A 416 23.56 -7.53 -9.92
C GLY A 416 24.44 -8.06 -11.07
N GLY A 417 24.89 -9.31 -10.99
CA GLY A 417 25.64 -9.95 -12.08
C GLY A 417 24.79 -10.16 -13.34
N ASP A 418 23.52 -10.55 -13.17
CA ASP A 418 22.57 -10.78 -14.26
C ASP A 418 22.13 -9.47 -14.92
N VAL A 419 21.82 -8.47 -14.11
CA VAL A 419 21.55 -7.10 -14.59
C VAL A 419 22.73 -6.54 -15.35
N GLY A 420 23.96 -6.72 -14.87
CA GLY A 420 25.17 -6.29 -15.58
C GLY A 420 25.40 -7.03 -16.91
N ARG A 421 24.98 -8.29 -17.03
CA ARG A 421 24.99 -9.01 -18.32
C ARG A 421 23.98 -8.42 -19.30
N MET A 422 22.77 -8.14 -18.84
CA MET A 422 21.73 -7.55 -19.69
C MET A 422 22.00 -6.09 -20.04
N GLU A 423 22.71 -5.35 -19.19
CA GLU A 423 23.24 -4.02 -19.51
C GLU A 423 24.22 -4.07 -20.69
N LYS A 424 25.18 -5.01 -20.67
CA LYS A 424 26.13 -5.20 -21.78
C LYS A 424 25.43 -5.63 -23.07
N LEU A 425 24.43 -6.51 -22.96
CA LEU A 425 23.61 -6.90 -24.10
C LEU A 425 22.86 -5.69 -24.68
N TRP A 426 22.28 -4.85 -23.82
CA TRP A 426 21.59 -3.64 -24.26
C TRP A 426 22.52 -2.72 -25.06
N ARG A 427 23.73 -2.45 -24.56
CA ARG A 427 24.73 -1.63 -25.27
C ARG A 427 25.08 -2.20 -26.64
N ALA A 428 25.39 -3.49 -26.69
CA ALA A 428 25.72 -4.17 -27.95
C ALA A 428 24.56 -4.14 -28.95
N SER A 429 23.32 -4.33 -28.47
CA SER A 429 22.12 -4.28 -29.29
C SER A 429 21.79 -2.87 -29.76
N ASP A 430 21.88 -1.85 -28.90
CA ASP A 430 21.62 -0.45 -29.28
C ASP A 430 22.61 0.02 -30.36
N GLY A 431 23.88 -0.36 -30.26
CA GLY A 431 24.92 -0.04 -31.25
C GLY A 431 24.64 -0.56 -32.66
N ILE A 432 23.79 -1.59 -32.81
CA ILE A 432 23.39 -2.15 -34.11
C ILE A 432 21.91 -1.87 -34.47
N ALA A 433 21.11 -1.35 -33.54
CA ALA A 433 19.67 -1.14 -33.71
C ALA A 433 19.32 0.05 -34.62
N GLN A 434 20.29 0.79 -35.15
CA GLN A 434 20.09 1.91 -36.10
C GLN A 434 19.07 2.95 -35.62
N GLY A 435 18.99 3.19 -34.31
CA GLY A 435 18.06 4.15 -33.71
C GLY A 435 16.70 3.58 -33.30
N GLN A 436 16.43 2.28 -33.51
CA GLN A 436 15.27 1.58 -32.97
C GLN A 436 15.41 1.36 -31.46
N ASN A 437 14.29 1.31 -30.74
CA ASN A 437 14.27 1.16 -29.30
C ASN A 437 14.57 -0.29 -28.89
N VAL A 438 15.54 -0.47 -27.99
CA VAL A 438 15.92 -1.78 -27.44
C VAL A 438 15.53 -1.85 -25.97
N SER A 439 14.89 -2.95 -25.57
CA SER A 439 14.73 -3.32 -24.16
C SER A 439 15.37 -4.69 -23.86
N THR A 440 16.14 -4.77 -22.78
CA THR A 440 16.71 -6.04 -22.31
C THR A 440 16.23 -6.32 -20.89
N ILE A 441 15.70 -7.51 -20.65
CA ILE A 441 15.03 -7.88 -19.40
C ILE A 441 15.78 -9.01 -18.70
N THR A 442 16.23 -8.78 -17.47
CA THR A 442 16.61 -9.83 -16.53
C THR A 442 15.36 -10.34 -15.86
N TRP A 443 15.05 -11.63 -15.98
CA TRP A 443 13.83 -12.26 -15.45
C TRP A 443 14.17 -13.28 -14.36
N LEU A 444 14.34 -12.83 -13.11
CA LEU A 444 14.38 -13.71 -11.93
C LEU A 444 13.00 -13.69 -11.25
N GLY A 445 12.02 -14.34 -11.88
CA GLY A 445 10.63 -14.41 -11.40
C GLY A 445 10.24 -15.76 -10.78
N TYR A 446 11.22 -16.59 -10.41
CA TYR A 446 11.01 -17.94 -9.89
C TYR A 446 12.13 -18.35 -8.92
N ASP A 447 11.85 -19.33 -8.06
CA ASP A 447 12.84 -19.92 -7.16
C ASP A 447 13.76 -20.87 -7.93
N ALA A 448 14.95 -20.41 -8.29
CA ALA A 448 15.91 -21.24 -9.00
C ALA A 448 16.49 -22.36 -8.12
N PRO A 449 16.81 -23.55 -8.69
CA PRO A 449 17.50 -24.61 -7.95
C PRO A 449 18.80 -24.09 -7.34
N GLN A 450 19.09 -24.38 -6.06
CA GLN A 450 20.32 -23.90 -5.40
C GLN A 450 21.48 -24.91 -5.48
N SER A 451 21.21 -26.13 -5.96
CA SER A 451 22.21 -27.19 -6.14
C SER A 451 22.05 -27.90 -7.49
N VAL A 452 23.15 -28.01 -8.23
CA VAL A 452 23.19 -28.76 -9.50
C VAL A 452 22.89 -30.25 -9.28
N VAL A 453 23.27 -30.81 -8.13
CA VAL A 453 23.20 -32.26 -7.88
C VAL A 453 21.86 -32.65 -7.25
N THR A 454 21.35 -31.85 -6.32
CA THR A 454 20.20 -32.25 -5.48
C THR A 454 18.90 -31.55 -5.84
N ASP A 455 18.97 -30.40 -6.52
CA ASP A 455 17.80 -29.57 -6.82
C ASP A 455 17.50 -29.54 -8.31
N ALA A 456 18.50 -29.25 -9.15
CA ALA A 456 18.34 -29.12 -10.60
C ALA A 456 17.70 -30.35 -11.29
N PRO A 457 17.88 -31.60 -10.81
CA PRO A 457 17.19 -32.76 -11.40
C PRO A 457 15.68 -32.85 -11.09
N LYS A 458 15.13 -32.02 -10.17
CA LYS A 458 13.71 -32.09 -9.77
C LYS A 458 12.84 -31.24 -10.69
N SER A 459 11.78 -31.83 -11.25
CA SER A 459 10.86 -31.12 -12.15
C SER A 459 10.11 -29.98 -11.47
N SER A 460 9.88 -30.05 -10.16
CA SER A 460 9.12 -29.06 -9.40
C SER A 460 9.64 -27.63 -9.60
N TYR A 461 10.96 -27.43 -9.72
CA TYR A 461 11.52 -26.10 -9.97
C TYR A 461 11.17 -25.53 -11.35
N ALA A 462 10.99 -26.41 -12.36
CA ALA A 462 10.52 -26.00 -13.68
C ALA A 462 8.99 -25.83 -13.70
N ASP A 463 8.27 -26.71 -13.00
CA ASP A 463 6.80 -26.68 -12.90
C ASP A 463 6.35 -25.40 -12.15
N ASP A 464 6.95 -25.10 -11.00
CA ASP A 464 6.65 -23.92 -10.17
C ASP A 464 7.11 -22.60 -10.81
N GLY A 465 8.14 -22.66 -11.68
CA GLY A 465 8.63 -21.50 -12.44
C GLY A 465 7.89 -21.25 -13.76
N GLY A 466 7.00 -22.15 -14.16
CA GLY A 466 6.16 -22.01 -15.34
C GLY A 466 4.97 -21.04 -15.12
N PRO A 467 4.33 -20.55 -16.19
CA PRO A 467 3.10 -19.78 -16.06
C PRO A 467 1.98 -20.63 -15.44
N ASN A 468 1.26 -20.08 -14.47
CA ASN A 468 0.02 -20.64 -13.91
C ASN A 468 -1.20 -20.31 -14.76
#